data_AF-A0A7L9C1V9-F1
#
_entry.id   AF-A0A7L9C1V9-F1
#
_cell.length_a   1.000
_cell.length_b   1.000
_cell.length_c   1.000
_cell.angle_alpha   90.00
_cell.angle_beta   90.00
_cell.angle_gamma   90.00
#
_symmetry.space_group_name_H-M   'P 1'
#
loop_
_entity.id
_entity.type
_entity.pdbx_description
1 polymer ?
#
loop_
_entity_poly.entity_id
_entity_poly.type
_entity_poly.pdbx_seq_one_letter_code
_entity_poly.pdbx_strand_id
1 'polypeptide(L)' 'MSFAKILQVMGIILALNALYFGIAKDSMKTEISLLFLGVMVFYVGRIFEKGK' A
#
# COMPACT_ATOMS: atom_id res chain seq x y z
N MET A 1 3.44 -10.14 -16.06
CA MET A 1 3.49 -9.55 -14.71
C MET A 1 2.72 -10.47 -13.77
N SER A 2 3.33 -11.00 -12.70
CA SER A 2 2.64 -11.92 -11.77
C SER A 2 1.61 -11.16 -10.93
N PHE A 3 0.48 -11.80 -10.59
CA PHE A 3 -0.54 -11.24 -9.69
C PHE A 3 0.06 -10.70 -8.38
N ALA A 4 1.05 -11.41 -7.84
CA ALA A 4 1.81 -10.98 -6.66
C ALA A 4 2.49 -9.61 -6.82
N LYS A 5 3.09 -9.35 -8.00
CA LYS A 5 3.71 -8.05 -8.30
C LYS A 5 2.68 -6.94 -8.48
N ILE A 6 1.48 -7.25 -8.99
CA ILE A 6 0.39 -6.28 -9.10
C ILE A 6 -0.05 -5.84 -7.70
N LEU A 7 -0.24 -6.77 -6.76
CA LEU A 7 -0.54 -6.41 -5.36
C LEU A 7 0.55 -5.54 -4.73
N GLN A 8 1.83 -5.89 -4.92
CA GLN A 8 2.93 -5.08 -4.40
C GLN A 8 2.89 -3.64 -4.96
N VAL A 9 2.67 -3.48 -6.26
CA VAL A 9 2.55 -2.14 -6.87
C VAL A 9 1.33 -1.38 -6.32
N MET A 10 0.19 -2.05 -6.15
CA MET A 10 -1.00 -1.42 -5.54
C MET A 10 -0.72 -0.94 -4.11
N GLY A 11 -0.01 -1.74 -3.30
CA GLY A 11 0.39 -1.35 -1.95
C GLY A 11 1.28 -0.11 -1.93
N ILE A 12 2.22 0.01 -2.88
CA ILE A 12 3.07 1.20 -3.02
C ILE A 12 2.23 2.43 -3.41
N ILE A 13 1.29 2.29 -4.34
CA ILE A 13 0.41 3.40 -4.75
C ILE A 13 -0.47 3.88 -3.59
N LEU A 14 -0.95 2.96 -2.74
CA LEU A 14 -1.69 3.30 -1.52
C LEU A 14 -0.83 4.07 -0.53
N ALA A 15 0.43 3.68 -0.33
CA ALA A 15 1.36 4.40 0.53
C ALA A 15 1.65 5.82 0.02
N LEU A 16 1.83 5.99 -1.30
CA LEU A 16 2.01 7.31 -1.90
C LEU A 16 0.76 8.20 -1.73
N ASN A 17 -0.44 7.64 -1.90
CA ASN A 17 -1.69 8.37 -1.62
C ASN A 17 -1.80 8.74 -0.14
N ALA A 18 -1.39 7.85 0.76
CA ALA A 18 -1.40 8.15 2.18
C ALA A 18 -0.55 9.38 2.52
N LEU A 19 0.66 9.45 1.96
CA LEU A 19 1.55 10.60 2.11
C LEU A 19 0.94 11.87 1.51
N TYR A 20 0.27 11.77 0.36
CA TYR A 20 -0.47 12.91 -0.21
C TYR A 20 -1.57 13.40 0.72
N PHE A 21 -2.37 12.51 1.33
CA PHE A 21 -3.42 12.91 2.26
C PHE A 21 -2.87 13.47 3.58
N GLY A 22 -1.73 12.97 4.05
CA GLY A 22 -1.03 13.52 5.21
C GLY A 22 -0.53 14.93 4.96
N ILE A 23 0.21 15.14 3.87
CA ILE A 23 0.87 16.41 3.56
C ILE A 23 -0.10 17.44 2.97
N ALA A 24 -0.87 17.05 1.95
CA ALA A 24 -1.69 18.00 1.18
C ALA A 24 -3.07 18.25 1.80
N LYS A 25 -3.59 17.32 2.60
CA LYS A 25 -4.90 17.45 3.26
C LYS A 25 -4.84 17.51 4.78
N ASP A 26 -3.63 17.55 5.37
CA ASP A 26 -3.38 17.62 6.81
C ASP A 26 -4.19 16.56 7.60
N SER A 27 -4.47 15.41 6.98
CA SER A 27 -5.39 14.41 7.53
C SER A 27 -4.62 13.17 8.01
N MET A 28 -4.05 13.29 9.20
CA MET A 28 -3.23 12.25 9.82
C MET A 28 -3.99 10.93 10.03
N LYS A 29 -5.30 10.99 10.33
CA LYS A 29 -6.16 9.79 10.45
C LYS A 29 -6.27 9.02 9.13
N THR A 30 -6.39 9.74 8.02
CA THR A 30 -6.53 9.16 6.68
C THR A 30 -5.19 8.63 6.18
N GLU A 31 -4.11 9.36 6.44
CA GLU A 31 -2.74 8.92 6.19
C GLU A 31 -2.45 7.58 6.86
N ILE A 32 -2.64 7.48 8.19
CA ILE A 32 -2.33 6.25 8.93
C ILE A 32 -3.17 5.06 8.41
N SER A 33 -4.46 5.29 8.13
CA SER A 33 -5.34 4.23 7.60
C SER A 33 -4.87 3.74 6.23
N LEU A 34 -4.53 4.65 5.32
CA LEU A 34 -4.06 4.32 3.98
C LEU A 34 -2.66 3.68 3.98
N LEU A 35 -1.75 4.15 4.86
CA LEU A 35 -0.44 3.53 5.06
C LEU A 35 -0.60 2.08 5.54
N PHE A 36 -1.43 1.86 6.55
CA PHE A 36 -1.70 0.52 7.07
C PHE A 36 -2.26 -0.39 5.98
N LEU A 37 -3.25 0.10 5.20
CA LEU A 37 -3.83 -0.66 4.10
C LEU A 37 -2.81 -0.96 3.01
N GLY A 38 -1.98 0.02 2.64
CA GLY A 38 -0.92 -0.14 1.65
C GLY A 38 0.13 -1.18 2.05
N VAL A 39 0.56 -1.17 3.31
CA VAL A 39 1.49 -2.16 3.87
C VAL A 39 0.87 -3.56 3.84
N MET A 40 -0.40 -3.70 4.24
CA MET A 40 -1.10 -5.00 4.21
C MET A 40 -1.21 -5.55 2.80
N VAL A 41 -1.63 -4.72 1.83
CA VAL A 41 -1.75 -5.13 0.41
C VAL A 41 -0.39 -5.53 -0.17
N PHE A 42 0.66 -4.76 0.13
CA PHE A 42 2.02 -5.09 -0.28
C PHE A 42 2.49 -6.41 0.32
N TYR A 43 2.28 -6.61 1.62
CA TYR A 43 2.71 -7.80 2.34
C TYR A 43 1.98 -9.06 1.84
N VAL A 44 0.68 -8.97 1.59
CA VAL A 44 -0.08 -10.06 0.96
C VAL A 44 0.52 -10.40 -0.41
N GLY A 45 0.80 -9.39 -1.25
CA GLY A 45 1.52 -9.59 -2.51
C GLY A 45 2.89 -10.27 -2.34
N ARG A 46 3.63 -9.97 -1.28
CA ARG A 46 4.91 -10.60 -0.94
C ARG A 46 4.75 -12.08 -0.55
N ILE A 47 3.70 -12.44 0.18
CA ILE A 47 3.39 -13.84 0.53
C ILE A 47 3.08 -14.63 -0.74
N PHE A 48 2.21 -14.11 -1.61
CA PHE A 48 1.87 -14.77 -2.88
C PHE A 48 3.07 -14.91 -3.84
N GLU A 49 4.06 -14.03 -3.75
CA GLU A 49 5.31 -14.16 -4.50
C GLU A 49 6.19 -15.28 -3.95
N LYS A 50 6.30 -15.42 -2.63
CA LYS A 50 7.13 -16.46 -1.97
C LYS A 50 6.52 -17.85 -1.99
N GLY A 51 5.19 -17.96 -2.08
CA GLY A 51 4.49 -19.25 -2.14
C GLY A 51 4.49 -19.90 -3.53
N LYS A 52 5.21 -19.34 -4.50
CA LYS A 52 5.30 -19.78 -5.89
C LYS A 52 6.73 -20.17 -6.22
#